data_AF-A0A3S1CA27-F1
#
_entry.id   AF-A0A3S1CA27-F1
#
_cell.length_a   1.000
_cell.length_b   1.000
_cell.length_c   1.000
_cell.angle_alpha   90.00
_cell.angle_beta   90.00
_cell.angle_gamma   90.00
#
_symmetry.space_group_name_H-M   'P 1'
#
loop_
_entity.id
_entity.type
_entity.pdbx_description
1 polymer ?
#
loop_
_entity_poly.entity_id
_entity_poly.type
_entity_poly.pdbx_seq_one_letter_code
_entity_poly.pdbx_strand_id
1 'polypeptide(L)'
;MTEAIPSNLDLLTRLVCTGSENGFFNAHEKPDLCGQSHCLGSFLNSRESGLRAVHRLRLIFNHKSFISKEPLLFCLAKIIRNSLVTDSHREDKVRQEAYTLAGQICESADDLFTFVDFDKKVSELQKAGWGKGMRRLVHQWYEKKTPRALALQVTRCKSARGWSHRDLLRQCHMPPGRYSKGTALIVKYLLSGKKEIENYGSSEEVEVKEIVTFLQALEALNASSPEEKELVRTLIETHRLVDRQIPSKLYKLIETYEGMLGHISMEDLFRNIPKMALMGMLDKTAHQSSMVIERISDIEAVKEQKVNPIIILCALRKYTANRCKRWVRNGALIKALQAAFDASVEILPKLSEKSLLIAVHLEGEGRKKLHVKGASYVTPAIATAHVIKFLHQTEVIATHVFFNERVEDLPINSKTPVVEVLESLENRKVEDPSFDLAEPIKWAKQKKAKFENILIISDLKKVTSAQDFQDCVKQYRTEVSLPNCKVALLGLSELETSVADSKDLNLLEVSGLNGSALQLLLRFFKGDFDFGASKDGGGPSNIGV
;
A
#
# COMPACT_ATOMS: atom_id res chain seq x y z
N MET A 1 -32.09 -4.49 -18.63
CA MET A 1 -31.50 -3.21 -18.22
C MET A 1 -30.08 -3.20 -18.75
N THR A 2 -29.79 -2.38 -19.77
CA THR A 2 -28.42 -2.22 -20.30
C THR A 2 -27.52 -1.69 -19.18
N GLU A 3 -26.46 -2.41 -18.84
CA GLU A 3 -25.46 -1.93 -17.88
C GLU A 3 -25.01 -0.52 -18.30
N ALA A 4 -25.12 0.44 -17.39
CA ALA A 4 -24.71 1.80 -17.67
C ALA A 4 -23.19 1.79 -17.89
N ILE A 5 -22.75 2.27 -19.06
CA ILE A 5 -21.33 2.44 -19.37
C ILE A 5 -20.72 3.33 -18.28
N PRO A 6 -19.66 2.89 -17.57
CA PRO A 6 -19.03 3.68 -16.53
C PRO A 6 -18.65 5.08 -17.03
N SER A 7 -18.92 6.11 -16.24
CA SER A 7 -18.49 7.45 -16.57
C SER A 7 -16.97 7.57 -16.40
N ASN A 8 -16.36 8.58 -17.04
CA ASN A 8 -14.94 8.87 -16.79
C ASN A 8 -14.64 9.20 -15.32
N LEU A 9 -15.65 9.63 -14.55
CA LEU A 9 -15.50 9.92 -13.12
C LEU A 9 -15.44 8.62 -12.29
N ASP A 10 -16.16 7.59 -12.74
CA ASP A 10 -16.09 6.27 -12.15
C ASP A 10 -14.76 5.59 -12.49
N LEU A 11 -14.28 5.73 -13.73
CA LEU A 11 -12.96 5.27 -14.13
C LEU A 11 -11.84 5.99 -13.37
N LEU A 12 -11.97 7.30 -13.14
CA LEU A 12 -11.03 8.06 -12.30
C LEU A 12 -11.00 7.52 -10.86
N THR A 13 -12.18 7.22 -10.33
CA THR A 13 -12.32 6.63 -9.00
C THR A 13 -11.61 5.29 -8.96
N ARG A 14 -11.87 4.41 -9.92
CA ARG A 14 -11.26 3.10 -10.02
C ARG A 14 -9.75 3.18 -10.17
N LEU A 15 -9.24 4.01 -11.08
CA LEU A 15 -7.80 4.27 -11.25
C LEU A 15 -7.13 4.63 -9.93
N VAL A 16 -7.76 5.47 -9.11
CA VAL A 16 -7.20 5.86 -7.81
C VAL A 16 -7.31 4.76 -6.77
N CYS A 17 -8.44 4.04 -6.77
CA CYS A 17 -8.73 3.01 -5.78
C CYS A 17 -7.92 1.73 -6.01
N THR A 18 -7.67 1.36 -7.27
CA THR A 18 -7.04 0.08 -7.66
C THR A 18 -5.67 0.27 -8.32
N GLY A 19 -5.34 1.48 -8.77
CA GLY A 19 -4.15 1.75 -9.59
C GLY A 19 -4.36 1.55 -11.10
N SER A 20 -5.58 1.23 -11.55
CA SER A 20 -5.90 0.94 -12.96
C SER A 20 -7.35 1.23 -13.31
N GLU A 21 -7.62 1.68 -14.54
CA GLU A 21 -9.00 1.92 -15.01
C GLU A 21 -9.80 0.63 -15.26
N ASN A 22 -9.11 -0.46 -15.60
CA ASN A 22 -9.74 -1.76 -15.87
C ASN A 22 -9.96 -2.62 -14.61
N GLY A 23 -9.43 -2.22 -13.46
CA GLY A 23 -9.55 -3.00 -12.21
C GLY A 23 -8.56 -4.16 -12.09
N PHE A 24 -7.46 -4.16 -12.86
CA PHE A 24 -6.33 -5.07 -12.64
C PHE A 24 -5.34 -4.51 -11.61
N PHE A 25 -5.00 -5.28 -10.59
CA PHE A 25 -3.99 -4.94 -9.59
C PHE A 25 -2.90 -6.00 -9.55
N ASN A 26 -1.63 -5.58 -9.51
CA ASN A 26 -0.47 -6.46 -9.39
C ASN A 26 0.25 -6.19 -8.06
N ALA A 27 0.40 -7.22 -7.23
CA ALA A 27 1.01 -7.10 -5.91
C ALA A 27 2.57 -7.03 -5.94
N HIS A 28 3.21 -7.12 -7.11
CA HIS A 28 4.68 -7.19 -7.27
C HIS A 28 5.23 -6.02 -8.06
N GLU A 29 4.41 -5.46 -8.92
CA GLU A 29 4.79 -4.41 -9.84
C GLU A 29 4.00 -3.15 -9.52
N LYS A 30 4.64 -2.00 -9.74
CA LYS A 30 3.93 -0.71 -9.64
C LYS A 30 3.01 -0.54 -10.84
N PRO A 31 1.84 0.11 -10.66
CA PRO A 31 0.93 0.38 -11.78
C PRO A 31 1.57 1.31 -12.81
N ASP A 32 1.33 1.03 -14.10
CA ASP A 32 1.67 1.95 -15.19
C ASP A 32 0.58 3.02 -15.34
N LEU A 33 0.66 4.07 -14.51
CA LEU A 33 -0.31 5.16 -14.50
C LEU A 33 -0.28 6.00 -15.80
N CYS A 34 0.87 6.05 -16.49
CA CYS A 34 0.97 6.78 -17.76
C CYS A 34 0.16 6.08 -18.85
N GLY A 35 0.30 4.75 -18.97
CA GLY A 35 -0.41 3.94 -19.95
C GLY A 35 -1.88 3.68 -19.63
N GLN A 36 -2.30 3.78 -18.36
CA GLN A 36 -3.63 3.34 -17.91
C GLN A 36 -4.56 4.48 -17.43
N SER A 37 -4.35 5.71 -17.90
CA SER A 37 -5.09 6.90 -17.44
C SER A 37 -5.80 7.67 -18.56
N HIS A 38 -6.53 6.95 -19.42
CA HIS A 38 -7.24 7.50 -20.56
C HIS A 38 -8.42 8.40 -20.15
N CYS A 39 -9.12 8.07 -19.07
CA CYS A 39 -10.30 8.81 -18.59
C CYS A 39 -9.95 10.28 -18.27
N LEU A 40 -8.71 10.53 -17.85
CA LEU A 40 -8.22 11.86 -17.49
C LEU A 40 -8.32 12.86 -18.64
N GLY A 41 -8.17 12.42 -19.89
CA GLY A 41 -8.23 13.33 -21.06
C GLY A 41 -9.51 14.14 -21.13
N SER A 42 -10.64 13.55 -20.71
CA SER A 42 -11.94 14.22 -20.71
C SER A 42 -12.06 15.40 -19.73
N PHE A 43 -11.27 15.39 -18.66
CA PHE A 43 -11.30 16.42 -17.61
C PHE A 43 -10.37 17.60 -17.89
N LEU A 44 -9.56 17.53 -18.95
CA LEU A 44 -8.60 18.56 -19.30
C LEU A 44 -9.20 19.65 -20.19
N ASN A 45 -10.37 19.38 -20.79
CA ASN A 45 -10.95 20.17 -21.87
C ASN A 45 -11.85 21.32 -21.40
N SER A 46 -12.27 21.35 -20.14
CA SER A 46 -13.09 22.46 -19.62
C SER A 46 -12.87 22.69 -18.14
N ARG A 47 -13.10 23.94 -17.69
CA ARG A 47 -13.01 24.31 -16.28
C ARG A 47 -13.93 23.46 -15.40
N GLU A 48 -15.17 23.25 -15.84
CA GLU A 48 -16.16 22.48 -15.07
C GLU A 48 -15.76 21.01 -14.91
N SER A 49 -15.31 20.37 -15.99
CA SER A 49 -14.88 18.96 -15.95
C SER A 49 -13.62 18.78 -15.07
N GLY A 50 -12.66 19.71 -15.16
CA GLY A 50 -11.48 19.73 -14.30
C GLY A 50 -11.83 19.88 -12.81
N LEU A 51 -12.74 20.79 -12.45
CA LEU A 51 -13.20 20.96 -11.07
C LEU A 51 -13.93 19.71 -10.55
N ARG A 52 -14.78 19.08 -11.37
CA ARG A 52 -15.45 17.83 -11.01
C ARG A 52 -14.44 16.70 -10.70
N ALA A 53 -13.38 16.58 -11.51
CA ALA A 53 -12.31 15.61 -11.26
C ALA A 53 -11.57 15.90 -9.95
N VAL A 54 -11.15 17.15 -9.71
CA VAL A 54 -10.47 17.54 -8.47
C VAL A 54 -11.36 17.32 -7.24
N HIS A 55 -12.66 17.60 -7.34
CA HIS A 55 -13.63 17.32 -6.29
C HIS A 55 -13.73 15.82 -5.98
N ARG A 56 -13.83 14.96 -7.00
CA ARG A 56 -13.85 13.50 -6.81
C ARG A 56 -12.56 12.99 -6.16
N LEU A 57 -11.39 13.48 -6.59
CA LEU A 57 -10.09 13.15 -5.97
C LEU A 57 -10.05 13.57 -4.50
N ARG A 58 -10.63 14.72 -4.16
CA ARG A 58 -10.75 15.21 -2.77
C ARG A 58 -11.62 14.30 -1.92
N LEU A 59 -12.78 13.88 -2.43
CA LEU A 59 -13.65 12.93 -1.74
C LEU A 59 -12.93 11.61 -1.47
N ILE A 60 -12.26 11.04 -2.48
CA ILE A 60 -11.49 9.80 -2.34
C ILE A 60 -10.39 9.96 -1.27
N PHE A 61 -9.68 11.08 -1.27
CA PHE A 61 -8.65 11.37 -0.28
C PHE A 61 -9.22 11.46 1.14
N ASN A 62 -10.30 12.21 1.33
CA ASN A 62 -10.94 12.42 2.63
C ASN A 62 -11.51 11.12 3.23
N HIS A 63 -12.14 10.28 2.40
CA HIS A 63 -12.64 8.96 2.82
C HIS A 63 -11.53 7.91 2.99
N LYS A 64 -10.28 8.23 2.62
CA LYS A 64 -9.15 7.30 2.59
C LYS A 64 -9.41 6.09 1.70
N SER A 65 -10.25 6.23 0.66
CA SER A 65 -10.65 5.17 -0.28
C SER A 65 -9.63 4.96 -1.39
N PHE A 66 -8.35 4.78 -1.05
CA PHE A 66 -7.27 4.51 -2.00
C PHE A 66 -6.26 3.51 -1.41
N ILE A 67 -5.61 2.71 -2.27
CA ILE A 67 -4.58 1.74 -1.85
C ILE A 67 -3.22 2.39 -1.59
N SER A 68 -2.92 3.47 -2.30
CA SER A 68 -1.69 4.27 -2.14
C SER A 68 -1.95 5.70 -2.60
N LYS A 69 -1.08 6.63 -2.20
CA LYS A 69 -1.18 8.04 -2.60
C LYS A 69 -0.72 8.28 -4.05
N GLU A 70 0.00 7.34 -4.67
CA GLU A 70 0.63 7.56 -5.98
C GLU A 70 -0.39 7.89 -7.10
N PRO A 71 -1.50 7.14 -7.27
CA PRO A 71 -2.52 7.48 -8.27
C PRO A 71 -3.14 8.87 -8.08
N LEU A 72 -3.43 9.27 -6.83
CA LEU A 72 -3.95 10.61 -6.53
C LEU A 72 -2.98 11.70 -7.00
N LEU A 73 -1.70 11.56 -6.64
CA LEU A 73 -0.65 12.53 -6.99
C LEU A 73 -0.43 12.57 -8.50
N PHE A 74 -0.48 11.43 -9.18
CA PHE A 74 -0.39 11.35 -10.63
C PHE A 74 -1.56 12.07 -11.32
N CYS A 75 -2.80 11.81 -10.91
CA CYS A 75 -3.98 12.47 -11.47
C CYS A 75 -3.91 13.99 -11.30
N LEU A 76 -3.49 14.46 -10.11
CA LEU A 76 -3.34 15.90 -9.84
C LEU A 76 -2.22 16.53 -10.68
N ALA A 77 -1.08 15.86 -10.81
CA ALA A 77 0.01 16.31 -11.68
C ALA A 77 -0.46 16.48 -13.13
N LYS A 78 -1.19 15.50 -13.67
CA LYS A 78 -1.72 15.54 -15.04
C LYS A 78 -2.76 16.65 -15.25
N ILE A 79 -3.68 16.84 -14.29
CA ILE A 79 -4.63 17.96 -14.30
C ILE A 79 -3.88 19.31 -14.28
N ILE A 80 -2.93 19.47 -13.37
CA ILE A 80 -2.17 20.72 -13.23
C ILE A 80 -1.43 21.10 -14.51
N ARG A 81 -0.81 20.12 -15.18
CA ARG A 81 0.00 20.38 -16.37
C ARG A 81 -0.83 20.54 -17.64
N ASN A 82 -1.88 19.74 -17.80
CA ASN A 82 -2.50 19.56 -19.10
C ASN A 82 -3.92 20.16 -19.20
N SER A 83 -4.51 20.67 -18.12
CA SER A 83 -5.79 21.39 -18.20
C SER A 83 -5.67 22.67 -19.02
N LEU A 84 -6.68 22.94 -19.87
CA LEU A 84 -6.78 24.17 -20.65
C LEU A 84 -6.89 25.41 -19.75
N VAL A 85 -6.25 26.50 -20.19
CA VAL A 85 -6.33 27.80 -19.52
C VAL A 85 -7.56 28.52 -20.06
N THR A 86 -8.67 28.46 -19.33
CA THR A 86 -9.95 29.06 -19.76
C THR A 86 -10.14 30.51 -19.30
N ASP A 87 -9.42 30.94 -18.27
CA ASP A 87 -9.42 32.30 -17.73
C ASP A 87 -8.05 32.96 -17.93
N SER A 88 -7.90 34.26 -17.63
CA SER A 88 -6.56 34.85 -17.56
C SER A 88 -5.68 34.04 -16.57
N HIS A 89 -4.36 33.98 -16.78
CA HIS A 89 -3.42 33.25 -15.90
C HIS A 89 -3.53 33.61 -14.39
N ARG A 90 -4.26 34.66 -14.03
CA ARG A 90 -4.51 35.09 -12.65
C ARG A 90 -5.64 34.30 -11.95
N GLU A 91 -6.53 33.64 -12.68
CA GLU A 91 -7.77 33.03 -12.13
C GLU A 91 -7.99 31.55 -12.51
N ASP A 92 -6.92 30.78 -12.70
CA ASP A 92 -7.05 29.33 -12.96
C ASP A 92 -7.47 28.54 -11.71
N LYS A 93 -8.78 28.45 -11.48
CA LYS A 93 -9.37 27.78 -10.32
C LYS A 93 -9.06 26.29 -10.29
N VAL A 94 -9.01 25.60 -11.44
CA VAL A 94 -8.73 24.16 -11.51
C VAL A 94 -7.34 23.86 -10.95
N ARG A 95 -6.32 24.56 -11.45
CA ARG A 95 -4.95 24.37 -10.97
C ARG A 95 -4.80 24.78 -9.52
N GLN A 96 -5.45 25.87 -9.09
CA GLN A 96 -5.41 26.30 -7.69
C GLN A 96 -5.95 25.24 -6.72
N GLU A 97 -7.12 24.65 -7.03
CA GLU A 97 -7.69 23.58 -6.20
C GLU A 97 -6.86 22.29 -6.26
N ALA A 98 -6.33 21.95 -7.44
CA ALA A 98 -5.46 20.78 -7.61
C ALA A 98 -4.14 20.92 -6.83
N TYR A 99 -3.47 22.09 -6.88
CA TYR A 99 -2.27 22.35 -6.07
C TYR A 99 -2.58 22.33 -4.57
N THR A 100 -3.75 22.85 -4.16
CA THR A 100 -4.18 22.81 -2.76
C THR A 100 -4.34 21.37 -2.28
N LEU A 101 -5.02 20.52 -3.07
CA LEU A 101 -5.16 19.11 -2.75
C LEU A 101 -3.81 18.37 -2.77
N ALA A 102 -2.96 18.62 -3.76
CA ALA A 102 -1.63 18.02 -3.84
C ALA A 102 -0.78 18.39 -2.60
N GLY A 103 -0.85 19.64 -2.13
CA GLY A 103 -0.16 20.08 -0.92
C GLY A 103 -0.67 19.43 0.38
N GLN A 104 -1.95 19.04 0.41
CA GLN A 104 -2.55 18.25 1.50
C GLN A 104 -2.07 16.80 1.46
N ILE A 105 -2.08 16.17 0.29
CA ILE A 105 -1.64 14.76 0.12
C ILE A 105 -0.14 14.61 0.38
N CYS A 106 0.67 15.59 -0.03
CA CYS A 106 2.11 15.63 0.16
C CYS A 106 2.48 15.90 1.62
N GLU A 107 2.43 14.87 2.46
CA GLU A 107 2.79 14.93 3.87
C GLU A 107 4.28 14.61 4.07
N SER A 108 4.73 13.51 3.46
CA SER A 108 6.09 13.00 3.54
C SER A 108 6.99 13.53 2.43
N ALA A 109 8.30 13.35 2.58
CA ALA A 109 9.28 13.69 1.54
C ALA A 109 9.14 12.78 0.31
N ASP A 110 8.78 11.50 0.48
CA ASP A 110 8.49 10.60 -0.65
C ASP A 110 7.28 11.08 -1.44
N ASP A 111 6.20 11.52 -0.77
CA ASP A 111 5.02 12.07 -1.45
C ASP A 111 5.40 13.30 -2.30
N LEU A 112 6.24 14.19 -1.76
CA LEU A 112 6.69 15.38 -2.47
C LEU A 112 7.51 15.02 -3.72
N PHE A 113 8.49 14.11 -3.58
CA PHE A 113 9.28 13.65 -4.73
C PHE A 113 8.43 12.89 -5.75
N THR A 114 7.44 12.13 -5.28
CA THR A 114 6.43 11.46 -6.13
C THR A 114 5.70 12.46 -7.00
N PHE A 115 5.16 13.50 -6.38
CA PHE A 115 4.41 14.53 -7.09
C PHE A 115 5.29 15.27 -8.10
N VAL A 116 6.50 15.67 -7.72
CA VAL A 116 7.43 16.37 -8.62
C VAL A 116 7.87 15.49 -9.80
N ASP A 117 8.13 14.21 -9.57
CA ASP A 117 8.44 13.26 -10.64
C ASP A 117 7.27 13.09 -11.61
N PHE A 118 6.05 12.90 -11.11
CA PHE A 118 4.87 12.80 -11.96
C PHE A 118 4.60 14.09 -12.74
N ASP A 119 4.69 15.25 -12.08
CA ASP A 119 4.52 16.56 -12.72
C ASP A 119 5.51 16.79 -13.86
N LYS A 120 6.75 16.29 -13.73
CA LYS A 120 7.73 16.29 -14.83
C LYS A 120 7.37 15.29 -15.93
N LYS A 121 6.98 14.05 -15.58
CA LYS A 121 6.70 12.97 -16.54
C LYS A 121 5.47 13.22 -17.41
N VAL A 122 4.45 13.88 -16.87
CA VAL A 122 3.19 14.15 -17.59
C VAL A 122 3.24 15.43 -18.42
N SER A 123 4.32 16.21 -18.33
CA SER A 123 4.53 17.42 -19.13
C SER A 123 4.84 17.06 -20.59
N GLU A 124 4.06 17.62 -21.51
CA GLU A 124 4.29 17.49 -22.96
C GLU A 124 5.51 18.29 -23.45
N LEU A 125 5.93 19.31 -22.68
CA LEU A 125 7.09 20.12 -22.99
C LEU A 125 8.39 19.39 -22.59
N GLN A 126 9.38 19.39 -23.48
CA GLN A 126 10.72 18.84 -23.23
C GLN A 126 11.42 19.47 -22.00
N LYS A 127 11.06 20.71 -21.65
CA LYS A 127 11.52 21.42 -20.45
C LYS A 127 10.33 21.98 -19.67
N ALA A 128 9.76 21.16 -18.79
CA ALA A 128 8.71 21.61 -17.87
C ALA A 128 9.26 22.68 -16.91
N GLY A 129 8.78 23.92 -17.04
CA GLY A 129 9.14 25.01 -16.13
C GLY A 129 8.47 24.88 -14.75
N TRP A 130 9.10 25.45 -13.73
CA TRP A 130 8.55 25.55 -12.38
C TRP A 130 7.71 26.83 -12.25
N GLY A 131 6.39 26.73 -12.36
CA GLY A 131 5.48 27.88 -12.24
C GLY A 131 5.31 28.39 -10.81
N LYS A 132 4.58 29.51 -10.64
CA LYS A 132 4.27 30.09 -9.31
C LYS A 132 3.53 29.09 -8.40
N GLY A 133 2.66 28.25 -8.95
CA GLY A 133 1.91 27.21 -8.22
C GLY A 133 2.82 26.14 -7.62
N MET A 134 3.64 25.50 -8.46
CA MET A 134 4.61 24.48 -8.03
C MET A 134 5.57 25.03 -6.97
N ARG A 135 6.18 26.21 -7.21
CA ARG A 135 7.06 26.84 -6.20
C ARG A 135 6.34 27.06 -4.88
N ARG A 136 5.09 27.57 -4.91
CA ARG A 136 4.30 27.79 -3.70
C ARG A 136 4.03 26.50 -2.93
N LEU A 137 3.65 25.43 -3.62
CA LEU A 137 3.42 24.12 -3.01
C LEU A 137 4.69 23.64 -2.28
N VAL A 138 5.85 23.73 -2.94
CA VAL A 138 7.12 23.32 -2.33
C VAL A 138 7.48 24.22 -1.14
N HIS A 139 7.39 25.55 -1.27
CA HIS A 139 7.59 26.47 -0.15
C HIS A 139 6.75 26.09 1.07
N GLN A 140 5.44 25.92 0.86
CA GLN A 140 4.50 25.56 1.92
C GLN A 140 4.82 24.19 2.54
N TRP A 141 5.33 23.24 1.76
CA TRP A 141 5.68 21.91 2.28
C TRP A 141 6.81 21.96 3.32
N TYR A 142 7.83 22.82 3.11
CA TYR A 142 8.92 23.05 4.07
C TYR A 142 8.46 23.94 5.23
N GLU A 143 7.63 24.96 4.97
CA GLU A 143 7.16 25.94 5.94
C GLU A 143 6.16 25.34 6.95
N LYS A 144 5.30 24.40 6.53
CA LYS A 144 4.24 23.82 7.38
C LYS A 144 4.75 22.90 8.51
N LYS A 145 6.04 22.57 8.53
CA LYS A 145 6.61 21.61 9.49
C LYS A 145 7.40 22.36 10.56
N THR A 146 7.35 21.86 11.79
CA THR A 146 8.31 22.29 12.80
C THR A 146 9.72 21.92 12.35
N PRO A 147 10.75 22.71 12.71
CA PRO A 147 12.12 22.43 12.33
C PRO A 147 12.59 21.01 12.70
N ARG A 148 12.25 20.50 13.89
CA ARG A 148 12.56 19.13 14.28
C ARG A 148 11.90 18.09 13.37
N ALA A 149 10.61 18.25 13.07
CA ALA A 149 9.88 17.34 12.18
C ALA A 149 10.41 17.40 10.75
N LEU A 150 10.79 18.59 10.27
CA LEU A 150 11.42 18.78 8.98
C LEU A 150 12.77 18.06 8.91
N ALA A 151 13.64 18.23 9.92
CA ALA A 151 14.93 17.57 10.00
C ALA A 151 14.79 16.04 9.93
N LEU A 152 13.83 15.46 10.65
CA LEU A 152 13.52 14.03 10.59
C LEU A 152 13.08 13.60 9.18
N GLN A 153 12.16 14.34 8.55
CA GLN A 153 11.64 14.00 7.23
C GLN A 153 12.72 14.03 6.13
N VAL A 154 13.49 15.12 6.06
CA VAL A 154 14.47 15.32 4.99
C VAL A 154 15.70 14.42 5.12
N THR A 155 15.97 13.93 6.32
CA THR A 155 17.07 12.98 6.56
C THR A 155 16.63 11.53 6.40
N ARG A 156 15.36 11.21 6.70
CA ARG A 156 14.77 9.88 6.45
C ARG A 156 14.54 9.60 4.98
N CYS A 157 14.19 10.59 4.17
CA CYS A 157 14.11 10.42 2.72
C CYS A 157 14.92 11.53 2.04
N LYS A 158 16.24 11.32 1.90
CA LYS A 158 17.16 12.31 1.31
C LYS A 158 16.87 12.58 -0.17
N SER A 159 16.45 11.53 -0.88
CA SER A 159 16.08 11.55 -2.29
C SER A 159 15.12 10.40 -2.63
N ALA A 160 14.31 10.61 -3.66
CA ALA A 160 13.50 9.57 -4.29
C ALA A 160 13.21 9.94 -5.75
N ARG A 161 13.00 8.93 -6.60
CA ARG A 161 12.57 9.10 -8.01
C ARG A 161 13.44 10.09 -8.81
N GLY A 162 14.76 10.07 -8.54
CA GLY A 162 15.73 10.94 -9.21
C GLY A 162 15.78 12.39 -8.70
N TRP A 163 15.02 12.73 -7.66
CA TRP A 163 15.01 14.06 -7.05
C TRP A 163 15.59 14.03 -5.64
N SER A 164 16.33 15.07 -5.27
CA SER A 164 16.76 15.34 -3.90
C SER A 164 16.14 16.62 -3.36
N HIS A 165 16.14 16.80 -2.03
CA HIS A 165 15.72 18.06 -1.43
C HIS A 165 16.56 19.25 -1.97
N ARG A 166 17.86 19.04 -2.20
CA ARG A 166 18.75 20.04 -2.80
C ARG A 166 18.27 20.50 -4.18
N ASP A 167 17.78 19.59 -5.00
CA ASP A 167 17.25 19.92 -6.32
C ASP A 167 15.99 20.77 -6.20
N LEU A 168 15.05 20.38 -5.34
CA LEU A 168 13.81 21.14 -5.15
C LEU A 168 14.07 22.55 -4.62
N LEU A 169 15.00 22.69 -3.66
CA LEU A 169 15.35 23.98 -3.07
C LEU A 169 15.97 24.93 -4.11
N ARG A 170 16.81 24.40 -5.01
CA ARG A 170 17.40 25.16 -6.13
C ARG A 170 16.35 25.57 -7.16
N GLN A 171 15.49 24.63 -7.58
CA GLN A 171 14.44 24.91 -8.57
C GLN A 171 13.41 25.93 -8.08
N CYS A 172 13.16 25.96 -6.77
CA CYS A 172 12.22 26.91 -6.17
C CYS A 172 12.86 28.24 -5.76
N HIS A 173 14.19 28.41 -5.89
CA HIS A 173 14.92 29.59 -5.41
C HIS A 173 14.59 29.94 -3.96
N MET A 174 14.59 28.94 -3.06
CA MET A 174 14.13 29.09 -1.68
C MET A 174 15.07 30.02 -0.89
N PRO A 175 14.62 31.23 -0.46
CA PRO A 175 15.47 32.12 0.32
C PRO A 175 15.48 31.69 1.80
N PRO A 176 16.65 31.50 2.44
CA PRO A 176 16.72 31.11 3.84
C PRO A 176 16.05 32.09 4.81
N GLY A 177 16.03 33.39 4.49
CA GLY A 177 15.48 34.45 5.34
C GLY A 177 13.95 34.45 5.50
N ARG A 178 13.23 33.59 4.76
CA ARG A 178 11.77 33.42 4.89
C ARG A 178 11.38 32.50 6.06
N TYR A 179 12.29 31.66 6.54
CA TYR A 179 12.00 30.61 7.50
C TYR A 179 12.45 30.96 8.92
N SER A 180 11.92 30.24 9.91
CA SER A 180 12.50 30.24 11.27
C SER A 180 13.99 29.85 11.21
N LYS A 181 14.78 30.25 12.21
CA LYS A 181 16.22 29.97 12.22
C LYS A 181 16.54 28.47 12.14
N GLY A 182 15.75 27.62 12.82
CA GLY A 182 15.88 26.17 12.72
C GLY A 182 15.64 25.63 11.31
N THR A 183 14.55 26.04 10.65
CA THR A 183 14.27 25.64 9.26
C THR A 183 15.32 26.20 8.29
N ALA A 184 15.78 27.43 8.51
CA ALA A 184 16.84 28.04 7.71
C ALA A 184 18.16 27.25 7.82
N LEU A 185 18.54 26.78 9.02
CA LEU A 185 19.67 25.88 9.22
C LEU A 185 19.51 24.59 8.40
N ILE A 186 18.35 23.94 8.45
CA ILE A 186 18.11 22.69 7.71
C ILE A 186 18.20 22.92 6.20
N VAL A 187 17.58 23.99 5.68
CA VAL A 187 17.63 24.35 4.25
C VAL A 187 19.08 24.63 3.82
N LYS A 188 19.84 25.37 4.62
CA LYS A 188 21.26 25.65 4.35
C LYS A 188 22.08 24.36 4.39
N TYR A 189 21.90 23.50 5.39
CA TYR A 189 22.55 22.20 5.48
C TYR A 189 22.30 21.35 4.22
N LEU A 190 21.06 21.30 3.71
CA LEU A 190 20.74 20.56 2.48
C LEU A 190 21.40 21.14 1.21
N LEU A 191 21.67 22.45 1.17
CA LEU A 191 22.30 23.12 0.03
C LEU A 191 23.84 23.07 0.07
N SER A 192 24.40 23.24 1.27
CA SER A 192 25.80 23.56 1.55
C SER A 192 26.54 22.50 2.37
N GLY A 193 25.84 21.54 2.96
CA GLY A 193 26.40 20.44 3.75
C GLY A 193 26.82 20.80 5.17
N LYS A 194 27.69 19.97 5.75
CA LYS A 194 28.06 19.96 7.17
C LYS A 194 28.62 21.27 7.73
N LYS A 195 29.23 22.14 6.91
CA LYS A 195 29.78 23.44 7.36
C LYS A 195 28.74 24.34 8.02
N GLU A 196 27.47 24.18 7.64
CA GLU A 196 26.39 24.98 8.22
C GLU A 196 26.06 24.56 9.66
N ILE A 197 26.46 23.37 10.09
CA ILE A 197 26.32 22.94 11.48
C ILE A 197 27.20 23.80 12.39
N GLU A 198 28.45 24.05 11.96
CA GLU A 198 29.41 24.89 12.70
C GLU A 198 28.95 26.35 12.76
N ASN A 199 28.45 26.90 11.65
CA ASN A 199 27.92 28.26 11.56
C ASN A 199 26.79 28.56 12.56
N TYR A 200 26.05 27.54 12.97
CA TYR A 200 24.93 27.65 13.92
C TYR A 200 25.27 27.08 15.30
N GLY A 201 26.49 26.56 15.51
CA GLY A 201 26.90 25.89 16.74
C GLY A 201 26.94 26.80 17.97
N SER A 202 27.13 28.12 17.77
CA SER A 202 27.11 29.12 18.84
C SER A 202 25.74 29.76 19.07
N SER A 203 24.67 29.23 18.46
CA SER A 203 23.32 29.75 18.66
C SER A 203 22.82 29.42 20.06
N GLU A 204 22.26 30.40 20.77
CA GLU A 204 21.65 30.19 22.09
C GLU A 204 20.20 29.66 22.03
N GLU A 205 19.59 29.63 20.85
CA GLU A 205 18.21 29.17 20.68
C GLU A 205 18.08 27.65 20.85
N VAL A 206 17.23 27.22 21.78
CA VAL A 206 17.01 25.80 22.12
C VAL A 206 16.68 24.97 20.89
N GLU A 207 15.73 25.42 20.06
CA GLU A 207 15.34 24.73 18.82
C GLU A 207 16.52 24.54 17.84
N VAL A 208 17.37 25.56 17.72
CA VAL A 208 18.55 25.50 16.84
C VAL A 208 19.58 24.54 17.41
N LYS A 209 19.84 24.57 18.72
CA LYS A 209 20.75 23.63 19.41
C LYS A 209 20.31 22.18 19.24
N GLU A 210 19.02 21.90 19.36
CA GLU A 210 18.46 20.56 19.15
C GLU A 210 18.72 20.06 17.72
N ILE A 211 18.51 20.92 16.71
CA ILE A 211 18.76 20.57 15.31
C ILE A 211 20.25 20.37 15.05
N VAL A 212 21.11 21.25 15.57
CA VAL A 212 22.57 21.13 15.46
C VAL A 212 23.02 19.78 16.04
N THR A 213 22.57 19.46 17.26
CA THR A 213 22.89 18.18 17.92
C THR A 213 22.44 16.98 17.07
N PHE A 214 21.21 17.04 16.55
CA PHE A 214 20.68 15.98 15.70
C PHE A 214 21.46 15.81 14.38
N LEU A 215 21.82 16.90 13.70
CA LEU A 215 22.61 16.85 12.47
C LEU A 215 24.04 16.37 12.75
N GLN A 216 24.65 16.77 13.86
CA GLN A 216 25.96 16.27 14.29
C GLN A 216 25.91 14.75 14.51
N ALA A 217 24.89 14.25 15.20
CA ALA A 217 24.71 12.82 15.41
C ALA A 217 24.54 12.04 14.09
N LEU A 218 23.82 12.60 13.12
CA LEU A 218 23.70 12.00 11.78
C LEU A 218 25.03 11.97 11.03
N GLU A 219 25.83 13.04 11.08
CA GLU A 219 27.15 13.08 10.46
C GLU A 219 28.10 12.07 11.14
N ALA A 220 28.08 12.00 12.47
CA ALA A 220 28.83 11.03 13.24
C ALA A 220 28.44 9.58 12.86
N LEU A 221 27.13 9.30 12.75
CA LEU A 221 26.64 7.98 12.35
C LEU A 221 27.05 7.63 10.90
N ASN A 222 27.01 8.58 9.97
CA ASN A 222 27.45 8.34 8.58
C ASN A 222 28.96 8.03 8.52
N ALA A 223 29.75 8.72 9.34
CA ALA A 223 31.20 8.52 9.45
C ALA A 223 31.54 7.19 10.16
N SER A 224 30.71 6.73 11.10
CA SER A 224 30.96 5.56 11.94
C SER A 224 31.30 4.30 11.14
N SER A 225 32.24 3.54 11.66
CA SER A 225 32.63 2.22 11.19
C SER A 225 31.87 1.11 11.94
N PRO A 226 31.81 -0.13 11.39
CA PRO A 226 31.25 -1.27 12.13
C PRO A 226 31.97 -1.60 13.45
N GLU A 227 33.20 -1.11 13.66
CA GLU A 227 33.97 -1.35 14.88
C GLU A 227 33.44 -0.53 16.06
N GLU A 228 32.81 0.62 15.79
CA GLU A 228 32.29 1.58 16.77
C GLU A 228 30.85 1.22 17.22
N LYS A 229 30.61 -0.06 17.48
CA LYS A 229 29.26 -0.63 17.65
C LYS A 229 28.43 0.03 18.76
N GLU A 230 29.02 0.37 19.90
CA GLU A 230 28.30 1.00 21.02
C GLU A 230 27.94 2.47 20.73
N LEU A 231 28.84 3.19 20.05
CA LEU A 231 28.56 4.54 19.57
C LEU A 231 27.39 4.52 18.57
N VAL A 232 27.40 3.57 17.62
CA VAL A 232 26.31 3.37 16.67
C VAL A 232 24.99 3.11 17.40
N ARG A 233 24.98 2.23 18.41
CA ARG A 233 23.79 1.97 19.25
C ARG A 233 23.26 3.25 19.88
N THR A 234 24.14 3.98 20.56
CA THR A 234 23.82 5.17 21.35
C THR A 234 23.27 6.30 20.47
N LEU A 235 23.89 6.53 19.31
CA LEU A 235 23.44 7.53 18.35
C LEU A 235 22.05 7.19 17.80
N ILE A 236 21.80 5.92 17.44
CA ILE A 236 20.51 5.47 16.91
C ILE A 236 19.41 5.62 17.96
N GLU A 237 19.66 5.19 19.19
CA GLU A 237 18.70 5.22 20.29
C GLU A 237 18.37 6.66 20.71
N THR A 238 19.41 7.45 21.00
CA THR A 238 19.28 8.82 21.53
C THR A 238 18.55 9.74 20.56
N HIS A 239 18.83 9.60 19.27
CA HIS A 239 18.24 10.46 18.22
C HIS A 239 17.05 9.83 17.50
N ARG A 240 16.62 8.64 17.94
CA ARG A 240 15.52 7.83 17.38
C ARG A 240 15.65 7.62 15.86
N LEU A 241 16.85 7.25 15.40
CA LEU A 241 17.17 7.08 13.99
C LEU A 241 16.64 5.74 13.46
N VAL A 242 16.16 5.74 12.20
CA VAL A 242 15.60 4.53 11.55
C VAL A 242 15.87 4.51 10.03
N ASP A 243 15.72 3.34 9.42
CA ASP A 243 15.61 3.15 7.97
C ASP A 243 16.77 3.82 7.20
N ARG A 244 16.50 4.69 6.21
CA ARG A 244 17.51 5.31 5.34
C ARG A 244 18.40 6.34 6.05
N GLN A 245 18.14 6.66 7.32
CA GLN A 245 19.03 7.48 8.14
C GLN A 245 20.28 6.70 8.56
N ILE A 246 20.19 5.37 8.63
CA ILE A 246 21.27 4.48 9.04
C ILE A 246 22.02 3.99 7.79
N PRO A 247 23.35 4.18 7.69
CA PRO A 247 24.14 3.64 6.60
C PRO A 247 23.99 2.12 6.43
N SER A 248 23.89 1.65 5.20
CA SER A 248 23.72 0.22 4.87
C SER A 248 24.80 -0.68 5.49
N LYS A 249 26.03 -0.17 5.62
CA LYS A 249 27.16 -0.86 6.26
C LYS A 249 26.90 -1.24 7.73
N LEU A 250 26.08 -0.48 8.45
CA LEU A 250 25.83 -0.65 9.89
C LEU A 250 24.76 -1.71 10.17
N TYR A 251 23.89 -2.05 9.22
CA TYR A 251 22.88 -3.13 9.35
C TYR A 251 23.46 -4.56 9.46
N LYS A 252 24.79 -4.67 9.62
CA LYS A 252 25.48 -5.92 9.98
C LYS A 252 25.69 -6.05 11.50
N LEU A 253 25.45 -4.98 12.26
CA LEU A 253 25.64 -4.91 13.71
C LEU A 253 24.36 -5.25 14.47
N ILE A 254 24.49 -6.03 15.53
CA ILE A 254 23.38 -6.31 16.46
C ILE A 254 22.92 -5.01 17.13
N GLU A 255 23.89 -4.18 17.48
CA GLU A 255 23.77 -2.87 18.12
C GLU A 255 22.91 -1.89 17.31
N THR A 256 22.92 -1.99 15.98
CA THR A 256 22.04 -1.19 15.12
C THR A 256 20.57 -1.54 15.36
N TYR A 257 20.25 -2.82 15.52
CA TYR A 257 18.89 -3.24 15.80
C TYR A 257 18.52 -2.93 17.25
N GLU A 258 19.41 -3.18 18.21
CA GLU A 258 19.19 -2.81 19.62
C GLU A 258 18.83 -1.34 19.78
N GLY A 259 19.61 -0.44 19.17
CA GLY A 259 19.33 1.00 19.23
C GLY A 259 17.99 1.37 18.61
N MET A 260 17.50 0.60 17.62
CA MET A 260 16.18 0.82 17.00
C MET A 260 15.03 0.21 17.80
N LEU A 261 15.28 -0.78 18.67
CA LEU A 261 14.22 -1.55 19.33
C LEU A 261 13.28 -0.67 20.16
N GLY A 262 13.68 0.49 20.65
CA GLY A 262 12.79 1.39 21.40
C GLY A 262 11.74 2.13 20.57
N HIS A 263 11.99 2.35 19.26
CA HIS A 263 11.18 3.26 18.44
C HIS A 263 10.93 2.81 17.00
N ILE A 264 11.42 1.63 16.59
CA ILE A 264 11.04 1.02 15.30
C ILE A 264 9.54 0.73 15.25
N SER A 265 8.92 0.93 14.09
CA SER A 265 7.51 0.60 13.86
C SER A 265 7.29 -0.91 13.95
N MET A 266 6.07 -1.34 14.29
CA MET A 266 5.77 -2.77 14.38
C MET A 266 5.92 -3.47 13.04
N GLU A 267 5.47 -2.86 11.94
CA GLU A 267 5.65 -3.42 10.60
C GLU A 267 7.13 -3.59 10.24
N ASP A 268 7.97 -2.60 10.50
CA ASP A 268 9.40 -2.68 10.22
C ASP A 268 10.10 -3.70 11.13
N LEU A 269 9.67 -3.83 12.38
CA LEU A 269 10.16 -4.87 13.30
C LEU A 269 9.88 -6.27 12.72
N PHE A 270 8.63 -6.54 12.32
CA PHE A 270 8.25 -7.83 11.71
C PHE A 270 9.02 -8.11 10.41
N ARG A 271 9.22 -7.10 9.55
CA ARG A 271 10.03 -7.24 8.32
C ARG A 271 11.49 -7.56 8.61
N ASN A 272 12.02 -7.11 9.74
CA ASN A 272 13.40 -7.32 10.15
C ASN A 272 13.65 -8.65 10.92
N ILE A 273 12.61 -9.35 11.37
CA ILE A 273 12.73 -10.66 12.06
C ILE A 273 13.68 -11.64 11.35
N PRO A 274 13.58 -11.88 10.03
CA PRO A 274 14.47 -12.82 9.35
C PRO A 274 15.94 -12.37 9.36
N LYS A 275 16.18 -11.06 9.34
CA LYS A 275 17.53 -10.50 9.34
C LYS A 275 18.15 -10.56 10.75
N MET A 276 17.38 -10.27 11.79
CA MET A 276 17.79 -10.45 13.18
C MET A 276 18.04 -11.94 13.50
N ALA A 277 17.22 -12.85 12.97
CA ALA A 277 17.44 -14.30 13.11
C ALA A 277 18.76 -14.75 12.47
N LEU A 278 19.07 -14.26 11.27
CA LEU A 278 20.35 -14.53 10.59
C LEU A 278 21.57 -14.03 11.38
N MET A 279 21.37 -13.06 12.28
CA MET A 279 22.41 -12.48 13.12
C MET A 279 22.48 -13.13 14.50
N GLY A 280 21.73 -14.21 14.76
CA GLY A 280 21.70 -14.91 16.05
C GLY A 280 20.95 -14.16 17.16
N MET A 281 20.40 -12.97 16.89
CA MET A 281 19.72 -12.15 17.91
C MET A 281 18.46 -12.82 18.49
N LEU A 282 17.87 -13.75 17.74
CA LEU A 282 16.60 -14.39 18.09
C LEU A 282 16.78 -15.83 18.61
N ASP A 283 18.04 -16.23 18.86
CA ASP A 283 18.34 -17.51 19.48
C ASP A 283 17.91 -17.49 20.95
N LYS A 284 17.52 -18.66 21.48
CA LYS A 284 16.96 -18.78 22.85
C LYS A 284 17.89 -18.23 23.94
N THR A 285 19.20 -18.31 23.73
CA THR A 285 20.23 -17.86 24.68
C THR A 285 20.67 -16.41 24.47
N ALA A 286 20.23 -15.76 23.39
CA ALA A 286 20.59 -14.38 23.09
C ALA A 286 19.77 -13.42 23.97
N HIS A 287 20.43 -12.46 24.62
CA HIS A 287 19.79 -11.42 25.42
C HIS A 287 18.76 -10.61 24.61
N GLN A 288 19.04 -10.35 23.33
CA GLN A 288 18.17 -9.59 22.44
C GLN A 288 16.84 -10.31 22.18
N SER A 289 16.80 -11.63 22.32
CA SER A 289 15.61 -12.40 22.03
C SER A 289 14.46 -12.05 22.97
N SER A 290 14.71 -11.77 24.26
CA SER A 290 13.65 -11.37 25.18
C SER A 290 13.10 -9.99 24.83
N MET A 291 13.97 -9.04 24.51
CA MET A 291 13.59 -7.68 24.12
C MET A 291 12.72 -7.68 22.86
N VAL A 292 13.09 -8.47 21.84
CA VAL A 292 12.30 -8.59 20.61
C VAL A 292 10.95 -9.25 20.90
N ILE A 293 10.94 -10.33 21.70
CA ILE A 293 9.70 -11.02 22.08
C ILE A 293 8.76 -10.08 22.82
N GLU A 294 9.26 -9.31 23.78
CA GLU A 294 8.48 -8.31 24.53
C GLU A 294 7.82 -7.31 23.57
N ARG A 295 8.61 -6.72 22.67
CA ARG A 295 8.09 -5.77 21.67
C ARG A 295 7.03 -6.36 20.75
N ILE A 296 7.22 -7.56 20.21
CA ILE A 296 6.21 -8.16 19.31
C ILE A 296 4.99 -8.70 20.07
N SER A 297 5.10 -8.90 21.39
CA SER A 297 4.00 -9.33 22.24
C SER A 297 3.15 -8.17 22.73
N ASP A 298 3.51 -6.93 22.42
CA ASP A 298 2.68 -5.74 22.66
C ASP A 298 1.49 -5.73 21.68
N ILE A 299 0.44 -6.45 22.07
CA ILE A 299 -0.78 -6.62 21.27
C ILE A 299 -1.50 -5.29 21.06
N GLU A 300 -1.45 -4.37 22.03
CA GLU A 300 -2.07 -3.06 21.89
C GLU A 300 -1.35 -2.24 20.83
N ALA A 301 -0.01 -2.25 20.79
CA ALA A 301 0.75 -1.59 19.72
C ALA A 301 0.46 -2.21 18.34
N VAL A 302 0.27 -3.53 18.24
CA VAL A 302 -0.15 -4.19 16.97
C VAL A 302 -1.50 -3.65 16.50
N LYS A 303 -2.46 -3.51 17.42
CA LYS A 303 -3.82 -3.05 17.13
C LYS A 303 -3.86 -1.55 16.80
N GLU A 304 -3.19 -0.72 17.59
CA GLU A 304 -3.14 0.73 17.42
C GLU A 304 -2.48 1.12 16.10
N GLN A 305 -1.34 0.50 15.77
CA GLN A 305 -0.63 0.75 14.50
C GLN A 305 -1.29 0.07 13.30
N LYS A 306 -2.37 -0.70 13.51
CA LYS A 306 -3.12 -1.42 12.47
C LYS A 306 -2.23 -2.27 11.57
N VAL A 307 -1.34 -3.03 12.19
CA VAL A 307 -0.34 -3.83 11.48
C VAL A 307 -1.03 -4.80 10.51
N ASN A 308 -0.56 -4.84 9.27
CA ASN A 308 -1.16 -5.71 8.28
C ASN A 308 -0.84 -7.21 8.55
N PRO A 309 -1.85 -8.10 8.65
CA PRO A 309 -1.63 -9.52 8.98
C PRO A 309 -0.74 -10.26 7.98
N ILE A 310 -0.70 -9.83 6.70
CA ILE A 310 0.16 -10.46 5.69
C ILE A 310 1.64 -10.22 5.98
N ILE A 311 2.00 -9.09 6.62
CA ILE A 311 3.40 -8.81 6.98
C ILE A 311 3.86 -9.79 8.06
N ILE A 312 3.03 -10.00 9.08
CA ILE A 312 3.33 -10.94 10.18
C ILE A 312 3.34 -12.37 9.65
N LEU A 313 2.38 -12.75 8.79
CA LEU A 313 2.35 -14.05 8.13
C LEU A 313 3.63 -14.32 7.33
N CYS A 314 4.08 -13.36 6.52
CA CYS A 314 5.32 -13.48 5.75
C CYS A 314 6.54 -13.64 6.68
N ALA A 315 6.61 -12.88 7.77
CA ALA A 315 7.67 -12.97 8.76
C ALA A 315 7.69 -14.34 9.46
N LEU A 316 6.53 -14.79 9.94
CA LEU A 316 6.34 -16.09 10.60
C LEU A 316 6.71 -17.24 9.67
N ARG A 317 6.21 -17.25 8.42
CA ARG A 317 6.52 -18.30 7.45
C ARG A 317 7.98 -18.34 7.06
N LYS A 318 8.60 -17.16 6.87
CA LYS A 318 10.03 -17.08 6.59
C LYS A 318 10.87 -17.58 7.77
N TYR A 319 10.51 -17.21 9.00
CA TYR A 319 11.22 -17.64 10.21
C TYR A 319 11.11 -19.16 10.47
N THR A 320 9.94 -19.74 10.20
CA THR A 320 9.63 -21.16 10.46
C THR A 320 9.94 -22.09 9.28
N ALA A 321 10.31 -21.58 8.11
CA ALA A 321 10.60 -22.41 6.94
C ALA A 321 11.81 -23.34 7.18
N ASN A 322 11.68 -24.62 6.81
CA ASN A 322 12.76 -25.63 6.90
C ASN A 322 13.94 -25.36 5.96
N ARG A 323 13.77 -24.47 4.97
CA ARG A 323 14.86 -24.04 4.07
C ARG A 323 15.88 -23.15 4.76
N CYS A 324 15.52 -22.57 5.91
CA CYS A 324 16.38 -21.70 6.68
C CYS A 324 17.15 -22.51 7.73
N LYS A 325 18.06 -23.41 7.30
CA LYS A 325 19.08 -24.04 8.19
C LYS A 325 20.11 -23.03 8.71
N ARG A 326 19.82 -21.73 8.62
CA ARG A 326 20.72 -20.61 8.89
C ARG A 326 20.56 -20.05 10.31
N TRP A 327 19.50 -20.41 11.03
CA TRP A 327 19.26 -19.98 12.41
C TRP A 327 18.51 -21.05 13.21
N VAL A 328 18.62 -20.99 14.54
CA VAL A 328 17.89 -21.87 15.46
C VAL A 328 16.52 -21.28 15.77
N ARG A 329 15.48 -22.11 15.77
CA ARG A 329 14.11 -21.63 16.04
C ARG A 329 13.87 -21.48 17.53
N ASN A 330 13.41 -20.31 17.92
CA ASN A 330 12.92 -20.03 19.26
C ASN A 330 11.40 -20.20 19.31
N GLY A 331 10.94 -21.22 20.04
CA GLY A 331 9.52 -21.49 20.21
C GLY A 331 8.73 -20.35 20.88
N ALA A 332 9.36 -19.57 21.75
CA ALA A 332 8.72 -18.41 22.38
C ALA A 332 8.47 -17.30 21.35
N LEU A 333 9.43 -17.04 20.46
CA LEU A 333 9.25 -16.10 19.36
C LEU A 333 8.11 -16.54 18.41
N ILE A 334 8.03 -17.83 18.08
CA ILE A 334 6.96 -18.37 17.23
C ILE A 334 5.59 -18.12 17.86
N LYS A 335 5.44 -18.39 19.17
CA LYS A 335 4.20 -18.13 19.91
C LYS A 335 3.83 -16.65 19.91
N ALA A 336 4.81 -15.76 20.13
CA ALA A 336 4.58 -14.32 20.13
C ALA A 336 4.19 -13.80 18.73
N LEU A 337 4.86 -14.26 17.67
CA LEU A 337 4.48 -13.95 16.28
C LEU A 337 3.07 -14.44 15.95
N GLN A 338 2.67 -15.62 16.45
CA GLN A 338 1.32 -16.16 16.27
C GLN A 338 0.27 -15.28 16.98
N ALA A 339 0.53 -14.89 18.24
CA ALA A 339 -0.37 -14.00 18.99
C ALA A 339 -0.52 -12.63 18.31
N ALA A 340 0.57 -12.04 17.84
CA ALA A 340 0.55 -10.79 17.09
C ALA A 340 -0.21 -10.94 15.76
N PHE A 341 -0.05 -12.07 15.07
CA PHE A 341 -0.81 -12.37 13.86
C PHE A 341 -2.31 -12.45 14.15
N ASP A 342 -2.73 -13.19 15.19
CA ASP A 342 -4.15 -13.31 15.53
C ASP A 342 -4.75 -11.95 15.91
N ALA A 343 -4.04 -11.13 16.71
CA ALA A 343 -4.45 -9.75 17.02
C ALA A 343 -4.58 -8.85 15.78
N SER A 344 -3.68 -8.98 14.80
CA SER A 344 -3.75 -8.22 13.54
C SER A 344 -4.93 -8.64 12.65
N VAL A 345 -5.44 -9.86 12.83
CA VAL A 345 -6.61 -10.35 12.10
C VAL A 345 -7.90 -9.86 12.75
N GLU A 346 -7.95 -9.75 14.09
CA GLU A 346 -9.13 -9.25 14.82
C GLU A 346 -9.54 -7.83 14.43
N ILE A 347 -8.58 -6.99 14.03
CA ILE A 347 -8.80 -5.58 13.67
C ILE A 347 -9.22 -5.38 12.20
N LEU A 348 -9.37 -6.45 11.43
CA LEU A 348 -9.80 -6.34 10.03
C LEU A 348 -11.22 -5.73 9.94
N PRO A 349 -11.48 -4.89 8.93
CA PRO A 349 -12.78 -4.25 8.78
C PRO A 349 -13.89 -5.27 8.53
N LYS A 350 -15.03 -5.08 9.20
CA LYS A 350 -16.22 -5.91 8.99
C LYS A 350 -16.84 -5.60 7.61
N LEU A 351 -17.27 -6.66 6.92
CA LEU A 351 -17.97 -6.60 5.64
C LEU A 351 -19.49 -6.72 5.79
N SER A 352 -19.97 -7.03 7.00
CA SER A 352 -21.38 -7.04 7.47
C SER A 352 -22.32 -7.91 6.63
N GLU A 353 -22.57 -9.15 7.08
CA GLU A 353 -23.60 -10.13 6.64
C GLU A 353 -23.78 -10.38 5.13
N LYS A 354 -22.93 -9.80 4.27
CA LYS A 354 -23.00 -10.02 2.83
C LYS A 354 -22.78 -11.49 2.49
N SER A 355 -23.60 -11.98 1.57
CA SER A 355 -23.44 -13.33 1.02
C SER A 355 -22.20 -13.39 0.11
N LEU A 356 -21.28 -14.31 0.41
CA LEU A 356 -20.01 -14.46 -0.31
C LEU A 356 -19.83 -15.90 -0.81
N LEU A 357 -19.61 -16.06 -2.11
CA LEU A 357 -19.08 -17.30 -2.66
C LEU A 357 -17.56 -17.24 -2.66
N ILE A 358 -16.89 -18.20 -2.03
CA ILE A 358 -15.44 -18.40 -2.13
C ILE A 358 -15.21 -19.68 -2.94
N ALA A 359 -14.79 -19.50 -4.18
CA ALA A 359 -14.47 -20.59 -5.10
C ALA A 359 -12.95 -20.77 -5.19
N VAL A 360 -12.48 -21.99 -4.98
CA VAL A 360 -11.05 -22.30 -4.93
C VAL A 360 -10.69 -23.34 -5.99
N HIS A 361 -9.66 -23.05 -6.78
CA HIS A 361 -8.96 -24.04 -7.58
C HIS A 361 -7.47 -23.98 -7.22
N LEU A 362 -6.85 -25.11 -6.95
CA LEU A 362 -5.40 -25.22 -6.74
C LEU A 362 -4.97 -26.58 -7.31
N GLU A 363 -3.87 -26.63 -8.07
CA GLU A 363 -3.32 -27.90 -8.60
C GLU A 363 -2.69 -28.80 -7.49
N GLY A 364 -2.93 -28.49 -6.22
CA GLY A 364 -2.66 -29.36 -5.07
C GLY A 364 -1.21 -29.84 -4.99
N GLU A 365 -1.04 -31.17 -5.02
CA GLU A 365 0.27 -31.83 -4.89
C GLU A 365 1.29 -31.41 -5.96
N GLY A 366 0.84 -31.12 -7.18
CA GLY A 366 1.72 -30.78 -8.31
C GLY A 366 2.51 -29.49 -8.12
N ARG A 367 2.06 -28.61 -7.21
CA ARG A 367 2.60 -27.25 -7.05
C ARG A 367 3.00 -26.88 -5.62
N LYS A 368 3.27 -27.87 -4.76
CA LYS A 368 3.78 -27.66 -3.37
C LYS A 368 5.06 -26.80 -3.27
N LYS A 369 5.79 -26.62 -4.38
CA LYS A 369 7.01 -25.78 -4.46
C LYS A 369 6.77 -24.37 -5.01
N LEU A 370 5.56 -24.06 -5.47
CA LEU A 370 5.20 -22.75 -5.99
C LEU A 370 5.07 -21.75 -4.83
N HIS A 371 5.40 -20.50 -5.09
CA HIS A 371 5.25 -19.43 -4.13
C HIS A 371 4.34 -18.37 -4.71
N VAL A 372 3.51 -17.81 -3.85
CA VAL A 372 2.66 -16.69 -4.20
C VAL A 372 3.57 -15.53 -4.53
N LYS A 373 3.34 -14.92 -5.69
CA LYS A 373 4.08 -13.73 -6.02
C LYS A 373 3.83 -12.70 -4.90
N GLY A 374 4.87 -11.99 -4.46
CA GLY A 374 4.78 -10.94 -3.41
C GLY A 374 4.81 -11.45 -1.98
N ALA A 375 4.68 -12.76 -1.81
CA ALA A 375 4.82 -13.44 -0.54
C ALA A 375 5.69 -14.69 -0.74
N SER A 376 7.00 -14.50 -0.94
CA SER A 376 7.95 -15.52 -1.39
C SER A 376 8.18 -16.72 -0.46
N TYR A 377 7.56 -16.75 0.72
CA TYR A 377 7.60 -17.86 1.69
C TYR A 377 6.19 -18.43 1.96
N VAL A 378 5.22 -18.04 1.14
CA VAL A 378 3.83 -18.43 1.24
C VAL A 378 3.49 -19.22 -0.03
N THR A 379 3.03 -20.46 0.13
CA THR A 379 2.51 -21.27 -0.98
C THR A 379 1.08 -20.84 -1.31
N PRO A 380 0.55 -21.16 -2.50
CA PRO A 380 -0.84 -20.87 -2.83
C PRO A 380 -1.85 -21.42 -1.81
N ALA A 381 -1.67 -22.66 -1.34
CA ALA A 381 -2.52 -23.24 -0.29
C ALA A 381 -2.47 -22.41 1.01
N ILE A 382 -1.28 -21.98 1.44
CA ILE A 382 -1.11 -21.10 2.61
C ILE A 382 -1.87 -19.78 2.40
N ALA A 383 -1.66 -19.10 1.27
CA ALA A 383 -2.36 -17.86 0.97
C ALA A 383 -3.88 -18.05 0.98
N THR A 384 -4.40 -19.05 0.27
CA THR A 384 -5.83 -19.35 0.19
C THR A 384 -6.44 -19.59 1.57
N ALA A 385 -5.84 -20.45 2.40
CA ALA A 385 -6.35 -20.72 3.73
C ALA A 385 -6.37 -19.48 4.63
N HIS A 386 -5.37 -18.61 4.52
CA HIS A 386 -5.31 -17.38 5.32
C HIS A 386 -6.28 -16.32 4.79
N VAL A 387 -6.46 -16.20 3.46
CA VAL A 387 -7.49 -15.33 2.87
C VAL A 387 -8.88 -15.77 3.31
N ILE A 388 -9.17 -17.07 3.32
CA ILE A 388 -10.42 -17.63 3.87
C ILE A 388 -10.56 -17.25 5.35
N LYS A 389 -9.51 -17.46 6.18
CA LYS A 389 -9.52 -17.04 7.60
C LYS A 389 -9.82 -15.54 7.74
N PHE A 390 -9.17 -14.69 6.94
CA PHE A 390 -9.38 -13.24 6.99
C PHE A 390 -10.82 -12.89 6.68
N LEU A 391 -11.42 -13.50 5.66
CA LEU A 391 -12.82 -13.27 5.29
C LEU A 391 -13.80 -13.76 6.36
N HIS A 392 -13.55 -14.91 7.00
CA HIS A 392 -14.40 -15.35 8.12
C HIS A 392 -14.41 -14.37 9.30
N GLN A 393 -13.31 -13.65 9.49
CA GLN A 393 -13.18 -12.65 10.57
C GLN A 393 -13.91 -11.34 10.24
N THR A 394 -14.34 -11.14 8.99
CA THR A 394 -15.11 -9.97 8.57
C THR A 394 -16.63 -10.16 8.59
N GLU A 395 -17.13 -11.26 9.21
CA GLU A 395 -18.57 -11.52 9.45
C GLU A 395 -19.41 -11.69 8.16
N VAL A 396 -18.80 -12.24 7.11
CA VAL A 396 -19.50 -12.64 5.88
C VAL A 396 -20.20 -14.00 6.05
N ILE A 397 -21.28 -14.19 5.29
CA ILE A 397 -21.93 -15.50 5.14
C ILE A 397 -21.30 -16.19 3.94
N ALA A 398 -20.26 -16.99 4.19
CA ALA A 398 -19.46 -17.61 3.13
C ALA A 398 -19.95 -19.02 2.76
N THR A 399 -20.13 -19.25 1.45
CA THR A 399 -20.23 -20.59 0.84
C THR A 399 -18.90 -20.92 0.18
N HIS A 400 -18.37 -22.11 0.44
CA HIS A 400 -17.07 -22.52 -0.09
C HIS A 400 -17.26 -23.64 -1.11
N VAL A 401 -16.65 -23.47 -2.28
CA VAL A 401 -16.63 -24.49 -3.31
C VAL A 401 -15.21 -24.72 -3.81
N PHE A 402 -14.92 -25.97 -4.15
CA PHE A 402 -13.75 -26.33 -4.93
C PHE A 402 -14.19 -26.56 -6.38
N PHE A 403 -13.41 -26.10 -7.35
CA PHE A 403 -13.75 -26.30 -8.76
C PHE A 403 -12.60 -26.83 -9.58
N ASN A 404 -12.92 -27.71 -10.52
CA ASN A 404 -12.08 -28.17 -11.62
C ASN A 404 -12.97 -28.28 -12.87
N GLU A 405 -13.13 -29.47 -13.47
CA GLU A 405 -14.21 -29.76 -14.43
C GLU A 405 -15.61 -29.64 -13.83
N ARG A 406 -15.72 -29.91 -12.52
CA ARG A 406 -16.97 -29.84 -11.75
C ARG A 406 -16.77 -28.93 -10.55
N VAL A 407 -17.88 -28.38 -10.05
CA VAL A 407 -17.92 -27.57 -8.84
C VAL A 407 -18.50 -28.41 -7.71
N GLU A 408 -17.71 -28.60 -6.66
CA GLU A 408 -18.02 -29.42 -5.49
C GLU A 408 -17.98 -28.57 -4.22
N ASP A 409 -18.73 -28.96 -3.21
CA ASP A 409 -18.70 -28.28 -1.92
C ASP A 409 -17.32 -28.49 -1.26
N LEU A 410 -16.76 -27.41 -0.72
CA LEU A 410 -15.55 -27.46 0.09
C LEU A 410 -15.99 -27.37 1.56
N PRO A 411 -15.99 -28.47 2.34
CA PRO A 411 -16.62 -28.54 3.66
C PRO A 411 -15.82 -27.80 4.74
N ILE A 412 -15.82 -26.47 4.64
CA ILE A 412 -15.11 -25.54 5.51
C ILE A 412 -16.14 -24.53 6.03
N ASN A 413 -16.00 -24.16 7.30
CA ASN A 413 -16.77 -23.09 7.92
C ASN A 413 -15.85 -22.19 8.76
N SER A 414 -16.41 -21.14 9.38
CA SER A 414 -15.68 -20.16 10.18
C SER A 414 -14.99 -20.73 11.42
N LYS A 415 -15.35 -21.93 11.86
CA LYS A 415 -14.75 -22.64 13.00
C LYS A 415 -13.68 -23.63 12.57
N THR A 416 -13.57 -23.96 11.28
CA THR A 416 -12.56 -24.90 10.77
C THR A 416 -11.16 -24.32 11.00
N PRO A 417 -10.27 -25.01 11.74
CA PRO A 417 -8.89 -24.59 11.93
C PRO A 417 -8.16 -24.40 10.60
N VAL A 418 -7.32 -23.37 10.49
CA VAL A 418 -6.55 -23.10 9.27
C VAL A 418 -5.69 -24.28 8.84
N VAL A 419 -5.19 -25.08 9.79
CA VAL A 419 -4.40 -26.27 9.49
C VAL A 419 -5.23 -27.31 8.73
N GLU A 420 -6.47 -27.54 9.14
CA GLU A 420 -7.39 -28.46 8.43
C GLU A 420 -7.77 -27.93 7.05
N VAL A 421 -7.96 -26.60 6.91
CA VAL A 421 -8.15 -25.97 5.60
C VAL A 421 -6.95 -26.22 4.69
N LEU A 422 -5.72 -26.07 5.21
CA LEU A 422 -4.50 -26.32 4.45
C LEU A 422 -4.39 -27.77 4.00
N GLU A 423 -4.59 -28.72 4.92
CA GLU A 423 -4.55 -30.15 4.62
C GLU A 423 -5.61 -30.52 3.57
N SER A 424 -6.82 -29.98 3.69
CA SER A 424 -7.88 -30.18 2.69
C SER A 424 -7.53 -29.64 1.31
N LEU A 425 -6.73 -28.58 1.21
CA LEU A 425 -6.31 -28.00 -0.07
C LEU A 425 -5.09 -28.72 -0.65
N GLU A 426 -4.12 -29.09 0.18
CA GLU A 426 -2.86 -29.74 -0.26
C GLU A 426 -3.03 -31.21 -0.65
N ASN A 427 -4.00 -31.91 -0.03
CA ASN A 427 -4.25 -33.33 -0.29
C ASN A 427 -5.19 -33.57 -1.48
N ARG A 428 -5.78 -32.52 -2.06
CA ARG A 428 -6.60 -32.65 -3.27
C ARG A 428 -5.71 -32.98 -4.47
N LYS A 429 -6.08 -34.03 -5.19
CA LYS A 429 -5.48 -34.41 -6.47
C LYS A 429 -6.34 -33.86 -7.58
N VAL A 430 -5.73 -33.10 -8.48
CA VAL A 430 -6.35 -32.63 -9.71
C VAL A 430 -5.84 -33.54 -10.82
N GLU A 431 -6.67 -34.49 -11.25
CA GLU A 431 -6.30 -35.50 -12.25
C GLU A 431 -6.32 -34.94 -13.68
N ASP A 432 -7.23 -34.01 -13.98
CA ASP A 432 -7.32 -33.31 -15.27
C ASP A 432 -7.10 -31.80 -15.07
N PRO A 433 -6.12 -31.17 -15.74
CA PRO A 433 -5.88 -29.73 -15.68
C PRO A 433 -6.84 -28.87 -16.54
N SER A 434 -7.89 -29.46 -17.11
CA SER A 434 -8.95 -28.78 -17.85
C SER A 434 -9.96 -28.12 -16.90
N PHE A 435 -9.68 -26.88 -16.52
CA PHE A 435 -10.59 -26.05 -15.74
C PHE A 435 -10.72 -24.65 -16.37
N ASP A 436 -11.85 -23.99 -16.08
CA ASP A 436 -12.10 -22.61 -16.45
C ASP A 436 -12.51 -21.80 -15.20
N LEU A 437 -11.93 -20.61 -15.03
CA LEU A 437 -12.26 -19.72 -13.92
C LEU A 437 -13.73 -19.25 -13.90
N ALA A 438 -14.48 -19.37 -15.01
CA ALA A 438 -15.90 -19.06 -15.08
C ALA A 438 -16.80 -20.15 -14.47
N GLU A 439 -16.30 -21.38 -14.22
CA GLU A 439 -17.13 -22.50 -13.74
C GLU A 439 -17.90 -22.21 -12.44
N PRO A 440 -17.31 -21.56 -11.40
CA PRO A 440 -18.06 -21.22 -10.19
C PRO A 440 -19.25 -20.28 -10.46
N ILE A 441 -19.11 -19.39 -11.44
CA ILE A 441 -20.15 -18.43 -11.82
C ILE A 441 -21.27 -19.16 -12.56
N LYS A 442 -20.91 -20.06 -13.49
CA LYS A 442 -21.88 -20.92 -14.19
C LYS A 442 -22.66 -21.79 -13.20
N TRP A 443 -21.97 -22.39 -12.23
CA TRP A 443 -22.59 -23.18 -11.17
C TRP A 443 -23.56 -22.36 -10.31
N ALA A 444 -23.14 -21.17 -9.86
CA ALA A 444 -23.99 -20.30 -9.05
C ALA A 444 -25.25 -19.87 -9.83
N LYS A 445 -25.09 -19.60 -11.13
CA LYS A 445 -26.19 -19.30 -12.06
C LYS A 445 -27.16 -20.47 -12.18
N GLN A 446 -26.67 -21.68 -12.46
CA GLN A 446 -27.48 -22.90 -12.59
C GLN A 446 -28.27 -23.22 -11.31
N LYS A 447 -27.65 -23.04 -10.14
CA LYS A 447 -28.32 -23.21 -8.84
C LYS A 447 -29.25 -22.04 -8.48
N LYS A 448 -29.26 -20.96 -9.26
CA LYS A 448 -29.93 -19.68 -8.93
C LYS A 448 -29.53 -19.16 -7.54
N ALA A 449 -28.30 -19.45 -7.12
CA ALA A 449 -27.77 -19.06 -5.82
C ALA A 449 -27.39 -17.57 -5.85
N LYS A 450 -27.90 -16.82 -4.87
CA LYS A 450 -27.71 -15.37 -4.77
C LYS A 450 -26.51 -15.07 -3.90
N PHE A 451 -25.46 -14.52 -4.50
CA PHE A 451 -24.27 -14.04 -3.82
C PHE A 451 -24.06 -12.56 -4.17
N GLU A 452 -23.91 -11.72 -3.16
CA GLU A 452 -23.57 -10.30 -3.35
C GLU A 452 -22.11 -10.12 -3.76
N ASN A 453 -21.26 -11.03 -3.28
CA ASN A 453 -19.84 -11.06 -3.58
C ASN A 453 -19.43 -12.47 -4.05
N ILE A 454 -18.53 -12.54 -5.03
CA ILE A 454 -17.89 -13.78 -5.48
C ILE A 454 -16.38 -13.55 -5.46
N LEU A 455 -15.65 -14.42 -4.76
CA LEU A 455 -14.20 -14.48 -4.78
C LEU A 455 -13.76 -15.79 -5.42
N ILE A 456 -13.03 -15.71 -6.52
CA ILE A 456 -12.39 -16.85 -7.15
C ILE A 456 -10.90 -16.80 -6.81
N ILE A 457 -10.37 -17.85 -6.20
CA ILE A 457 -8.94 -17.95 -5.83
C ILE A 457 -8.32 -19.08 -6.64
N SER A 458 -7.24 -18.78 -7.34
CA SER A 458 -6.51 -19.80 -8.11
C SER A 458 -5.01 -19.57 -8.13
N ASP A 459 -4.22 -20.65 -8.17
CA ASP A 459 -2.77 -20.59 -8.44
C ASP A 459 -2.46 -20.45 -9.94
N LEU A 460 -3.40 -20.86 -10.78
CA LEU A 460 -3.34 -20.77 -12.23
C LEU A 460 -4.46 -19.92 -12.80
N LYS A 461 -4.15 -19.22 -13.88
CA LYS A 461 -5.13 -18.40 -14.58
C LYS A 461 -5.48 -18.98 -15.93
N LYS A 462 -6.44 -19.92 -15.95
CA LYS A 462 -7.00 -20.50 -17.18
C LYS A 462 -8.42 -20.00 -17.42
N VAL A 463 -8.63 -19.38 -18.56
CA VAL A 463 -9.92 -18.86 -18.99
C VAL A 463 -10.03 -19.05 -20.49
N THR A 464 -11.18 -19.49 -20.98
CA THR A 464 -11.42 -19.68 -22.43
C THR A 464 -11.14 -18.38 -23.19
N SER A 465 -11.75 -17.28 -22.73
CA SER A 465 -11.41 -15.93 -23.15
C SER A 465 -11.85 -14.91 -22.09
N ALA A 466 -11.25 -13.72 -22.11
CA ALA A 466 -11.67 -12.63 -21.23
C ALA A 466 -13.14 -12.25 -21.45
N GLN A 467 -13.59 -12.23 -22.71
CA GLN A 467 -14.97 -11.90 -23.09
C GLN A 467 -15.96 -12.94 -22.55
N ASP A 468 -15.66 -14.23 -22.67
CA ASP A 468 -16.54 -15.30 -22.18
C ASP A 468 -16.71 -15.23 -20.65
N PHE A 469 -15.62 -14.93 -19.93
CA PHE A 469 -15.69 -14.73 -18.48
C PHE A 469 -16.57 -13.53 -18.12
N GLN A 470 -16.37 -12.39 -18.78
CA GLN A 470 -17.15 -11.17 -18.57
C GLN A 470 -18.64 -11.39 -18.89
N ASP A 471 -18.94 -12.10 -19.96
CA ASP A 471 -20.32 -12.42 -20.34
C ASP A 471 -20.96 -13.41 -19.37
N CYS A 472 -20.19 -14.36 -18.84
CA CYS A 472 -20.66 -15.25 -17.78
C CYS A 472 -21.06 -14.48 -16.51
N VAL A 473 -20.24 -13.49 -16.10
CA VAL A 473 -20.57 -12.59 -14.97
C VAL A 473 -21.88 -11.83 -15.24
N LYS A 474 -22.03 -11.22 -16.42
CA LYS A 474 -23.23 -10.45 -16.80
C LYS A 474 -24.49 -11.30 -16.83
N GLN A 475 -24.39 -12.52 -17.40
CA GLN A 475 -25.48 -13.47 -17.42
C GLN A 475 -25.90 -13.88 -16.01
N TYR A 476 -24.94 -14.18 -15.12
CA TYR A 476 -25.24 -14.48 -13.72
C TYR A 476 -26.01 -13.34 -13.05
N ARG A 477 -25.48 -12.12 -13.10
CA ARG A 477 -26.13 -10.93 -12.50
C ARG A 477 -27.57 -10.73 -12.99
N THR A 478 -27.80 -10.93 -14.28
CA THR A 478 -29.13 -10.79 -14.89
C THR A 478 -30.07 -11.90 -14.43
N GLU A 479 -29.62 -13.16 -14.48
CA GLU A 479 -30.43 -14.33 -14.19
C GLU A 479 -30.82 -14.45 -12.71
N VAL A 480 -29.92 -14.04 -11.80
CA VAL A 480 -30.22 -14.02 -10.34
C VAL A 480 -30.72 -12.67 -9.82
N SER A 481 -30.87 -11.68 -10.69
CA SER A 481 -31.33 -10.31 -10.36
C SER A 481 -30.43 -9.58 -9.34
N LEU A 482 -29.11 -9.66 -9.50
CA LEU A 482 -28.10 -8.98 -8.68
C LEU A 482 -27.15 -8.14 -9.56
N PRO A 483 -27.59 -6.96 -10.06
CA PRO A 483 -26.79 -6.14 -10.98
C PRO A 483 -25.50 -5.58 -10.35
N ASN A 484 -25.45 -5.48 -9.02
CA ASN A 484 -24.30 -4.95 -8.28
C ASN A 484 -23.42 -6.05 -7.67
N CYS A 485 -23.61 -7.33 -8.05
CA CYS A 485 -22.76 -8.41 -7.55
C CYS A 485 -21.30 -8.16 -7.92
N LYS A 486 -20.44 -8.11 -6.89
CA LYS A 486 -19.01 -7.88 -7.05
C LYS A 486 -18.26 -9.19 -7.21
N VAL A 487 -17.48 -9.30 -8.28
CA VAL A 487 -16.68 -10.49 -8.59
C VAL A 487 -15.21 -10.12 -8.50
N ALA A 488 -14.44 -10.81 -7.66
CA ALA A 488 -13.00 -10.65 -7.59
C ALA A 488 -12.29 -11.96 -7.95
N LEU A 489 -11.27 -11.87 -8.79
CA LEU A 489 -10.34 -12.95 -9.09
C LEU A 489 -9.01 -12.70 -8.39
N LEU A 490 -8.57 -13.62 -7.55
CA LEU A 490 -7.27 -13.62 -6.89
C LEU A 490 -6.38 -14.71 -7.52
N GLY A 491 -5.53 -14.31 -8.46
CA GLY A 491 -4.55 -15.19 -9.10
C GLY A 491 -3.21 -15.16 -8.36
N LEU A 492 -2.78 -16.27 -7.75
CA LEU A 492 -1.68 -16.27 -6.79
C LEU A 492 -0.27 -16.36 -7.42
N SER A 493 -0.15 -16.88 -8.64
CA SER A 493 1.17 -17.17 -9.24
C SER A 493 1.27 -16.83 -10.72
N GLU A 494 0.53 -17.52 -11.59
CA GLU A 494 0.68 -17.36 -13.05
C GLU A 494 -0.39 -16.43 -13.63
N LEU A 495 -0.01 -15.70 -14.68
CA LEU A 495 -0.89 -14.80 -15.43
C LEU A 495 -0.73 -15.15 -16.91
N GLU A 496 -1.74 -15.78 -17.50
CA GLU A 496 -1.77 -16.03 -18.95
C GLU A 496 -2.47 -14.87 -19.68
N THR A 497 -3.65 -14.45 -19.23
CA THR A 497 -4.46 -13.41 -19.89
C THR A 497 -5.32 -12.68 -18.88
N SER A 498 -5.35 -11.34 -18.89
CA SER A 498 -6.21 -10.51 -18.01
C SER A 498 -7.70 -10.69 -18.33
N VAL A 499 -8.56 -10.77 -17.31
CA VAL A 499 -10.03 -10.78 -17.44
C VAL A 499 -10.64 -9.44 -17.02
N ALA A 500 -9.82 -8.51 -16.53
CA ALA A 500 -10.22 -7.18 -16.10
C ALA A 500 -10.96 -6.41 -17.21
N ASP A 501 -12.00 -5.68 -16.83
CA ASP A 501 -12.87 -4.94 -17.75
C ASP A 501 -13.10 -3.51 -17.22
N SER A 502 -12.73 -2.51 -18.02
CA SER A 502 -13.00 -1.11 -17.70
C SER A 502 -14.50 -0.78 -17.72
N LYS A 503 -15.33 -1.57 -18.41
CA LYS A 503 -16.77 -1.38 -18.48
C LYS A 503 -17.52 -1.96 -17.28
N ASP A 504 -16.87 -2.80 -16.47
CA ASP A 504 -17.46 -3.41 -15.29
C ASP A 504 -16.72 -3.02 -14.01
N LEU A 505 -17.24 -2.03 -13.29
CA LEU A 505 -16.68 -1.54 -12.01
C LEU A 505 -16.81 -2.57 -10.87
N ASN A 506 -17.69 -3.56 -11.02
CA ASN A 506 -17.94 -4.63 -10.07
C ASN A 506 -17.17 -5.91 -10.42
N LEU A 507 -16.18 -5.84 -11.30
CA LEU A 507 -15.19 -6.88 -11.55
C LEU A 507 -13.82 -6.42 -11.02
N LEU A 508 -13.08 -7.25 -10.31
CA LEU A 508 -11.72 -6.94 -9.84
C LEU A 508 -10.80 -8.10 -10.13
N GLU A 509 -9.60 -7.81 -10.63
CA GLU A 509 -8.56 -8.81 -10.78
C GLU A 509 -7.35 -8.43 -9.94
N VAL A 510 -6.89 -9.36 -9.11
CA VAL A 510 -5.75 -9.22 -8.21
C VAL A 510 -4.74 -10.31 -8.54
N SER A 511 -3.53 -9.92 -8.93
CA SER A 511 -2.41 -10.83 -9.10
C SER A 511 -1.45 -10.78 -7.90
N GLY A 512 -1.23 -11.96 -7.31
CA GLY A 512 -0.43 -12.22 -6.13
C GLY A 512 -1.03 -11.67 -4.84
N LEU A 513 -0.24 -11.71 -3.77
CA LEU A 513 -0.69 -11.32 -2.44
C LEU A 513 0.38 -10.50 -1.72
N ASN A 514 -0.01 -9.31 -1.28
CA ASN A 514 0.77 -8.44 -0.40
C ASN A 514 -0.19 -7.67 0.54
N GLY A 515 0.35 -6.79 1.38
CA GLY A 515 -0.48 -6.00 2.31
C GLY A 515 -1.58 -5.17 1.62
N SER A 516 -1.27 -4.58 0.46
CA SER A 516 -2.23 -3.77 -0.30
C SER A 516 -3.31 -4.62 -0.99
N ALA A 517 -2.98 -5.83 -1.46
CA ALA A 517 -3.91 -6.73 -2.13
C ALA A 517 -5.09 -7.13 -1.21
N LEU A 518 -4.80 -7.49 0.04
CA LEU A 518 -5.86 -7.81 1.01
C LEU A 518 -6.74 -6.60 1.32
N GLN A 519 -6.14 -5.45 1.57
CA GLN A 519 -6.89 -4.22 1.83
C GLN A 519 -7.78 -3.86 0.63
N LEU A 520 -7.28 -4.03 -0.59
CA LEU A 520 -8.03 -3.82 -1.82
C LEU A 520 -9.24 -4.75 -1.92
N LEU A 521 -9.05 -6.06 -1.70
CA LEU A 521 -10.13 -7.05 -1.72
C LEU A 521 -11.24 -6.72 -0.72
N LEU A 522 -10.87 -6.42 0.53
CA LEU A 522 -11.84 -6.08 1.57
C LEU A 522 -12.61 -4.80 1.23
N ARG A 523 -11.92 -3.75 0.79
CA ARG A 523 -12.55 -2.48 0.41
C ARG A 523 -13.47 -2.62 -0.80
N PHE A 524 -13.07 -3.44 -1.77
CA PHE A 524 -13.87 -3.76 -2.94
C PHE A 524 -15.19 -4.42 -2.54
N PHE A 525 -15.15 -5.52 -1.77
CA PHE A 525 -16.37 -6.20 -1.30
C PHE A 525 -17.23 -5.36 -0.36
N LYS A 526 -16.60 -4.46 0.41
CA LYS A 526 -17.33 -3.50 1.23
C LYS A 526 -18.13 -2.50 0.40
N GLY A 527 -17.62 -2.11 -0.77
CA GLY A 527 -18.19 -1.05 -1.61
C GLY A 527 -17.61 0.33 -1.28
N ASP A 528 -16.40 0.39 -0.73
CA ASP A 528 -15.72 1.66 -0.38
C ASP A 528 -15.38 2.50 -1.63
N PHE A 529 -15.47 1.90 -2.83
CA PHE A 529 -15.24 2.53 -4.12
C PHE A 529 -16.52 2.96 -4.85
N ASP A 530 -17.69 2.75 -4.23
CA ASP A 530 -18.98 3.09 -4.80
C ASP A 530 -19.31 4.56 -4.47
N PHE A 531 -18.90 5.47 -5.35
CA PHE A 531 -19.14 6.91 -5.29
C PHE A 531 -20.32 7.28 -6.20
N GLY A 532 -21.55 7.06 -5.71
CA GLY A 532 -22.78 7.47 -6.41
C GLY A 532 -23.23 8.90 -6.07
N ALA A 533 -24.11 9.46 -6.89
CA ALA A 533 -24.66 10.82 -6.75
C ALA A 533 -25.36 11.09 -5.39
N SER A 534 -25.77 10.05 -4.65
CA SER A 534 -26.39 10.18 -3.33
C SER A 534 -25.39 10.44 -2.19
N LYS A 535 -24.10 10.13 -2.36
CA LYS A 535 -23.04 10.49 -1.40
C LYS A 535 -22.49 11.91 -1.62
N ASP A 536 -22.78 12.50 -2.77
CA ASP A 536 -22.33 13.85 -3.16
C ASP A 536 -23.18 14.99 -2.54
N GLY A 537 -24.20 14.66 -1.74
CA GLY A 537 -25.16 15.60 -1.14
C GLY A 537 -24.72 16.31 0.16
N GLY A 538 -23.47 16.10 0.61
CA GLY A 538 -22.91 16.85 1.73
C GLY A 538 -22.33 18.18 1.23
N GLY A 539 -23.17 19.22 1.10
CA GLY A 539 -22.71 20.60 0.97
C GLY A 539 -21.75 20.98 2.11
N PRO A 540 -20.94 22.06 1.96
CA PRO A 540 -19.91 22.40 2.91
C PRO A 540 -20.53 22.62 4.30
N SER A 541 -20.39 21.63 5.18
CA SER A 541 -20.65 21.80 6.59
C SER A 541 -19.60 22.78 7.11
N ASN A 542 -20.06 23.99 7.44
CA ASN A 542 -19.31 25.02 8.16
C ASN A 542 -18.39 24.38 9.20
N ILE A 543 -17.08 24.39 8.93
CA ILE A 543 -16.08 24.33 10.00
C ILE A 543 -16.02 25.77 10.52
N GLY A 544 -16.74 26.01 11.61
CA GLY A 544 -16.72 27.27 12.32
C GLY A 544 -15.32 27.56 12.89
N VAL A 545 -14.88 28.79 12.62
CA VAL A 545 -13.90 29.66 13.31
C VAL A 545 -12.72 28.99 14.02
#